data_AF-A0A6N6WNC6-F1
#
_entry.id   AF-A0A6N6WNC6-F1
#
_cell.length_a   1.000
_cell.length_b   1.000
_cell.length_c   1.000
_cell.angle_alpha   90.00
_cell.angle_beta   90.00
_cell.angle_gamma   90.00
#
_symmetry.space_group_name_H-M   'P 1'
#
loop_
_entity.id
_entity.type
_entity.pdbx_description
1 polymer ?
#
loop_
_entity_poly.entity_id
_entity_poly.type
_entity_poly.pdbx_seq_one_letter_code
_entity_poly.pdbx_strand_id
1 'polypeptide(L)'
;RWDDVAERVVADDFYTRPHRHIFTEMARLQESGSPIDLITLAESLERQGQLDSVGGFAYLAELSKNTPSAANISAYADIVRERAVVREMISVANEIAEAGFDPQGRTSEDLLDLAESRVFKIAESRANKDEGPKNIADVLDA
;
A
#
# COMPACT_ATOMS: atom_id res chain seq x y z
N ARG A 1 13.76 -10.93 0.97
CA ARG A 1 12.34 -11.30 0.76
C ARG A 1 11.36 -10.34 1.39
N TRP A 2 11.65 -9.74 2.55
CA TRP A 2 10.90 -8.55 2.98
C TRP A 2 11.06 -7.42 1.97
N ASP A 3 12.30 -7.12 1.58
CA ASP A 3 12.64 -6.03 0.66
C ASP A 3 11.89 -6.17 -0.69
N ASP A 4 11.87 -7.38 -1.27
CA ASP A 4 11.13 -7.68 -2.50
C ASP A 4 9.64 -7.31 -2.42
N VAL A 5 9.03 -7.41 -1.23
CA VAL A 5 7.61 -7.08 -1.02
C VAL A 5 7.43 -5.61 -0.67
N ALA A 6 8.26 -5.09 0.23
CA ALA A 6 8.21 -3.70 0.69
C ALA A 6 8.47 -2.69 -0.44
N GLU A 7 9.24 -3.07 -1.47
CA GLU A 7 9.41 -2.26 -2.69
C GLU A 7 8.15 -2.24 -3.59
N ARG A 8 7.22 -3.19 -3.41
CA ARG A 8 6.08 -3.39 -4.32
C ARG A 8 4.74 -2.93 -3.75
N VAL A 9 4.56 -3.04 -2.44
CA VAL A 9 3.30 -2.73 -1.76
C VAL A 9 3.52 -1.93 -0.48
N VAL A 10 2.55 -1.06 -0.20
CA VAL A 10 2.43 -0.35 1.08
C VAL A 10 1.24 -0.86 1.89
N ALA A 11 1.17 -0.51 3.18
CA ALA A 11 0.09 -0.99 4.06
C ALA A 11 -1.31 -0.67 3.52
N ASP A 12 -1.51 0.50 2.90
CA ASP A 12 -2.80 0.91 2.35
C ASP A 12 -3.24 0.13 1.10
N ASP A 13 -2.32 -0.59 0.45
CA ASP A 13 -2.66 -1.48 -0.67
C ASP A 13 -3.50 -2.68 -0.23
N PHE A 14 -3.45 -3.05 1.05
CA PHE A 14 -4.26 -4.14 1.58
C PHE A 14 -5.71 -3.68 1.77
N TYR A 15 -6.66 -4.50 1.33
CA TYR A 15 -8.08 -4.14 1.39
C TYR A 15 -8.63 -4.15 2.81
N THR A 16 -8.28 -5.16 3.61
CA THR A 16 -8.82 -5.32 4.95
C THR A 16 -7.94 -4.64 5.99
N ARG A 17 -8.56 -4.00 6.98
CA ARG A 17 -7.85 -3.34 8.09
C ARG A 17 -6.89 -4.27 8.84
N PRO A 18 -7.24 -5.53 9.16
CA PRO A 18 -6.30 -6.49 9.76
C PRO A 18 -5.00 -6.64 8.96
N HIS A 19 -5.08 -6.79 7.64
CA HIS A 19 -3.90 -6.96 6.80
C HIS A 19 -3.04 -5.69 6.75
N ARG A 20 -3.65 -4.50 6.76
CA ARG A 20 -2.89 -3.24 6.87
C ARG A 20 -2.08 -3.18 8.17
N HIS A 21 -2.73 -3.50 9.29
CA HIS A 21 -2.09 -3.49 10.60
C HIS A 21 -0.97 -4.52 10.69
N ILE A 22 -1.20 -5.74 10.18
CA ILE A 22 -0.18 -6.80 10.12
C ILE A 22 1.04 -6.31 9.33
N PHE A 23 0.84 -5.79 8.12
CA PHE A 23 1.94 -5.33 7.28
C PHE A 23 2.68 -4.12 7.88
N THR A 24 1.95 -3.19 8.51
CA THR A 24 2.53 -2.04 9.21
C THR A 24 3.43 -2.50 10.36
N GLU A 25 2.99 -3.48 11.14
CA GLU A 25 3.78 -3.98 12.27
C GLU A 25 5.00 -4.80 11.80
N MET A 26 4.87 -5.53 10.69
CA MET A 26 6.02 -6.19 10.05
C MET A 26 7.08 -5.16 9.61
N ALA A 27 6.66 -4.03 9.01
CA ALA A 27 7.57 -2.95 8.64
C ALA A 27 8.27 -2.34 9.86
N ARG A 28 7.53 -2.09 10.94
CA ARG A 28 8.07 -1.57 12.20
C ARG A 28 9.11 -2.52 12.82
N LEU A 29 8.84 -3.83 12.78
CA LEU A 29 9.78 -4.85 13.25
C LEU A 29 11.06 -4.83 12.42
N GLN A 30 10.94 -4.76 11.09
CA GLN A 30 12.09 -4.64 10.19
C GLN A 30 12.95 -3.40 10.51
N GLU A 31 12.32 -2.23 10.66
CA GLU A 31 13.00 -0.97 10.98
C GLU A 31 13.72 -1.02 12.33
N SER A 32 13.15 -1.74 13.30
CA SER A 32 13.75 -1.95 14.62
C SER A 32 14.87 -3.00 14.63
N GLY A 33 15.17 -3.63 13.49
CA GLY A 33 16.14 -4.73 13.40
C GLY A 33 15.67 -6.04 14.06
N SER A 34 14.37 -6.15 14.33
CA SER A 34 13.77 -7.35 14.92
C SER A 34 13.36 -8.35 13.83
N PRO A 35 13.61 -9.66 14.03
CA PRO A 35 13.17 -10.66 13.06
C PRO A 35 11.65 -10.70 12.95
N ILE A 36 11.15 -10.90 11.74
CA ILE A 36 9.72 -11.05 11.46
C ILE A 36 9.38 -12.54 11.40
N ASP A 37 8.79 -13.06 12.46
CA ASP A 37 8.21 -14.38 12.55
C ASP A 37 6.88 -14.34 13.29
N LEU A 38 6.18 -15.48 13.36
CA LEU A 38 4.85 -15.56 13.95
C LEU A 38 4.82 -15.13 15.43
N ILE A 39 5.85 -15.47 16.20
CA ILE A 39 5.91 -15.18 17.63
C ILE A 39 6.23 -13.70 17.81
N THR A 40 7.27 -13.21 17.14
CA THR A 40 7.69 -11.81 17.27
C THR A 40 6.60 -10.84 16.81
N LEU A 41 5.92 -11.15 15.71
CA LEU A 41 4.79 -10.35 15.22
C LEU A 41 3.62 -10.37 16.20
N ALA A 42 3.25 -11.53 16.74
CA ALA A 42 2.14 -11.63 17.69
C ALA A 42 2.42 -10.88 18.98
N GLU A 43 3.60 -11.06 19.58
CA GLU A 43 4.00 -10.31 20.78
C GLU A 43 4.01 -8.81 20.52
N SER A 44 4.46 -8.41 19.32
CA SER A 44 4.54 -7.00 18.98
C SER A 44 3.16 -6.36 18.81
N LEU A 45 2.24 -7.05 18.14
CA LEU A 45 0.84 -6.64 18.06
C LEU A 45 0.15 -6.65 19.43
N GLU A 46 0.48 -7.59 20.31
CA GLU A 46 -0.06 -7.66 21.66
C GLU A 46 0.39 -6.46 22.51
N ARG A 47 1.68 -6.10 22.46
CA ARG A 47 2.22 -4.91 23.13
C ARG A 47 1.54 -3.61 22.69
N GLN A 48 1.08 -3.55 21.44
CA GLN A 48 0.34 -2.41 20.89
C GLN A 48 -1.17 -2.47 21.16
N GLY A 49 -1.67 -3.54 21.80
CA GLY A 49 -3.10 -3.76 22.01
C GLY A 49 -3.88 -4.02 20.71
N GLN A 50 -3.21 -4.49 19.66
CA GLN A 50 -3.77 -4.67 18.33
C GLN A 50 -3.97 -6.15 17.93
N LEU A 51 -3.45 -7.11 18.70
CA LEU A 51 -3.49 -8.53 18.36
C LEU A 51 -4.92 -9.04 18.12
N ASP A 52 -5.86 -8.72 19.01
CA ASP A 52 -7.26 -9.12 18.85
C ASP A 52 -7.92 -8.44 17.62
N SER A 53 -7.53 -7.21 17.31
CA SER A 53 -8.08 -6.45 16.17
C SER A 53 -7.69 -7.06 14.82
N VAL A 54 -6.62 -7.85 14.78
CA VAL A 54 -6.19 -8.57 13.57
C VAL A 54 -6.69 -10.02 13.53
N GLY A 55 -7.47 -10.47 14.50
CA GLY A 55 -8.00 -11.84 14.59
C GLY A 55 -7.24 -12.77 15.53
N GLY A 56 -6.27 -12.23 16.29
CA GLY A 56 -5.51 -12.99 17.28
C GLY A 56 -4.42 -13.89 16.71
N PHE A 57 -3.72 -14.59 17.59
CA PHE A 57 -2.63 -15.50 17.22
C PHE A 57 -3.07 -16.59 16.23
N ALA A 58 -4.29 -17.12 16.40
CA ALA A 58 -4.83 -18.16 15.54
C ALA A 58 -4.92 -17.72 14.06
N TYR A 59 -5.33 -16.48 13.81
CA TYR A 59 -5.41 -15.94 12.45
C TYR A 59 -4.02 -15.77 11.82
N LEU A 60 -3.04 -15.25 12.58
CA LEU A 60 -1.66 -15.15 12.11
C LEU A 60 -1.07 -16.54 11.77
N ALA A 61 -1.37 -17.55 12.60
CA ALA A 61 -0.95 -18.93 12.36
C ALA A 61 -1.61 -19.54 11.11
N GLU A 62 -2.88 -19.22 10.86
CA GLU A 62 -3.59 -19.62 9.64
C GLU A 62 -2.95 -19.00 8.38
N LEU A 63 -2.65 -17.69 8.40
CA LEU A 63 -1.98 -17.01 7.29
C LEU A 63 -0.62 -17.66 6.97
N SER A 64 0.15 -18.01 8.00
CA SER A 64 1.44 -18.68 7.84
C SER A 64 1.31 -20.06 7.20
N LYS A 65 0.26 -20.84 7.54
CA LYS A 65 0.04 -22.20 7.01
C LYS A 65 -0.54 -22.23 5.61
N ASN A 66 -1.40 -21.28 5.27
CA ASN A 66 -2.12 -21.27 3.99
C ASN A 66 -1.33 -20.66 2.83
N THR A 67 -0.06 -20.31 3.04
CA THR A 67 0.82 -19.76 2.00
C THR A 67 1.56 -20.91 1.29
N PRO A 68 1.24 -21.24 0.01
CA PRO A 68 1.75 -22.45 -0.64
C PRO A 68 3.29 -22.44 -0.78
N SER A 69 3.83 -21.33 -1.26
CA SER A 69 5.27 -21.10 -1.42
C SER A 69 5.55 -19.61 -1.54
N ALA A 70 6.59 -19.14 -0.86
CA ALA A 70 7.09 -17.79 -1.02
C ALA A 70 7.88 -17.59 -2.32
N ALA A 71 8.00 -18.60 -3.19
CA ALA A 71 8.69 -18.50 -4.48
C ALA A 71 8.08 -17.43 -5.41
N ASN A 72 6.75 -17.25 -5.35
CA ASN A 72 6.02 -16.28 -6.19
C ASN A 72 5.59 -15.02 -5.42
N ILE A 73 6.26 -14.70 -4.31
CA ILE A 73 5.82 -13.62 -3.43
C ILE A 73 5.72 -12.26 -4.14
N SER A 74 6.65 -11.97 -5.06
CA SER A 74 6.62 -10.75 -5.88
C SER A 74 5.38 -10.67 -6.76
N ALA A 75 4.96 -11.78 -7.38
CA ALA A 75 3.75 -11.81 -8.19
C ALA A 75 2.48 -11.58 -7.35
N TYR A 76 2.44 -12.12 -6.13
CA TYR A 76 1.33 -11.84 -5.21
C TYR A 76 1.30 -10.38 -4.76
N ALA A 77 2.47 -9.77 -4.47
CA ALA A 77 2.57 -8.36 -4.16
C ALA A 77 2.09 -7.49 -5.34
N ASP A 78 2.48 -7.83 -6.57
CA ASP A 78 2.02 -7.12 -7.77
C ASP A 78 0.50 -7.23 -7.97
N ILE A 79 -0.10 -8.40 -7.67
CA ILE A 79 -1.56 -8.56 -7.69
C ILE A 79 -2.24 -7.65 -6.65
N VAL A 80 -1.73 -7.60 -5.42
CA VAL A 80 -2.27 -6.72 -4.36
C VAL A 80 -2.18 -5.26 -4.79
N ARG A 81 -1.04 -4.84 -5.33
CA ARG A 81 -0.80 -3.48 -5.83
C ARG A 81 -1.76 -3.11 -6.96
N GLU A 82 -1.91 -3.97 -7.96
CA GLU A 82 -2.82 -3.74 -9.08
C GLU A 82 -4.27 -3.55 -8.60
N ARG A 83 -4.71 -4.39 -7.66
CA ARG A 83 -6.05 -4.25 -7.06
C ARG A 83 -6.20 -3.00 -6.22
N ALA A 84 -5.13 -2.50 -5.59
CA ALA A 84 -5.15 -1.25 -4.85
C ALA A 84 -5.36 -0.05 -5.78
N VAL A 85 -4.61 0.02 -6.88
CA VAL A 85 -4.73 1.08 -7.90
C VAL A 85 -6.14 1.15 -8.49
N VAL A 86 -6.74 0.00 -8.80
CA VAL A 86 -8.12 -0.05 -9.30
C VAL A 86 -9.11 0.54 -8.28
N ARG A 87 -8.92 0.28 -6.97
CA ARG A 87 -9.78 0.86 -5.93
C ARG A 87 -9.55 2.36 -5.78
N GLU A 88 -8.30 2.82 -5.87
CA GLU A 88 -7.96 4.24 -5.82
C GLU A 88 -8.61 5.00 -6.99
N MET A 89 -8.56 4.43 -8.19
CA MET A 89 -9.23 4.98 -9.38
C MET A 89 -10.74 5.16 -9.17
N ILE A 90 -11.42 4.16 -8.58
CA ILE A 90 -12.85 4.26 -8.26
C ILE A 90 -13.10 5.40 -7.26
N SER A 91 -12.25 5.52 -6.23
CA SER A 91 -12.37 6.58 -5.23
C SER A 91 -12.24 7.97 -5.86
N VAL A 92 -11.23 8.16 -6.71
CA VAL A 92 -11.00 9.44 -7.42
C VAL A 92 -12.15 9.75 -8.39
N ALA A 93 -12.66 8.75 -9.12
CA ALA A 93 -13.81 8.94 -9.99
C ALA A 93 -15.05 9.43 -9.21
N ASN A 94 -15.29 8.88 -8.02
CA ASN A 94 -16.38 9.31 -7.15
C ASN A 94 -16.14 10.73 -6.61
N GLU A 95 -14.94 11.08 -6.17
CA GLU A 95 -14.60 12.46 -5.73
C GLU A 95 -14.84 13.48 -6.86
N ILE A 96 -14.42 13.16 -8.09
CA ILE A 96 -14.62 14.04 -9.25
C ILE A 96 -16.11 14.19 -9.58
N ALA A 97 -16.85 13.08 -9.57
CA ALA A 97 -18.29 13.10 -9.82
C ALA A 97 -19.06 13.92 -8.77
N GLU A 98 -18.71 13.76 -7.49
CA GLU A 98 -19.30 14.52 -6.38
C GLU A 98 -18.98 16.02 -6.50
N ALA A 99 -17.73 16.38 -6.83
CA ALA A 99 -17.35 17.77 -7.04
C ALA A 99 -18.05 18.43 -8.25
N GLY A 100 -18.35 17.65 -9.29
CA GLY A 100 -19.15 18.11 -10.43
C GLY A 100 -20.63 18.27 -10.11
N PHE A 101 -21.18 17.44 -9.21
CA PHE A 101 -22.58 17.52 -8.78
C PHE A 101 -22.82 18.65 -7.76
N ASP A 102 -21.90 18.84 -6.82
CA ASP A 102 -21.90 19.94 -5.85
C ASP A 102 -20.58 20.74 -5.93
N PRO A 103 -20.52 21.78 -6.79
CA PRO A 103 -19.33 22.60 -6.96
C PRO A 103 -18.93 23.41 -5.72
N GLN A 104 -19.84 23.64 -4.77
CA GLN A 104 -19.58 24.46 -3.57
C GLN A 104 -18.94 25.84 -3.87
N GLY A 105 -19.36 26.47 -4.97
CA GLY A 105 -18.86 27.79 -5.40
C GLY A 105 -17.55 27.77 -6.19
N ARG A 106 -16.97 26.60 -6.47
CA ARG A 106 -15.81 26.44 -7.38
C ARG A 106 -16.22 26.72 -8.82
N THR A 107 -15.29 27.29 -9.58
CA THR A 107 -15.44 27.46 -11.03
C THR A 107 -15.18 26.16 -11.78
N SER A 108 -15.51 26.11 -13.07
CA SER A 108 -15.17 24.96 -13.91
C SER A 108 -13.66 24.72 -14.03
N GLU A 109 -12.85 25.78 -13.97
CA GLU A 109 -11.38 25.71 -14.00
C GLU A 109 -10.86 25.00 -12.74
N ASP A 110 -11.34 25.42 -11.56
CA ASP A 110 -10.97 24.79 -10.29
C ASP A 110 -11.34 23.29 -10.23
N LEU A 111 -12.46 22.90 -10.85
CA LEU A 111 -12.92 21.50 -10.88
C LEU A 111 -12.07 20.64 -11.83
N LEU A 112 -11.61 21.21 -12.95
CA LEU A 112 -10.70 20.54 -13.87
C LEU A 112 -9.32 20.35 -13.21
N ASP A 113 -8.79 21.37 -12.56
CA ASP A 113 -7.53 21.30 -11.82
C ASP A 113 -7.56 20.24 -10.70
N LEU A 114 -8.68 20.17 -9.98
CA LEU A 114 -8.92 19.11 -8.99
C LEU A 114 -8.86 17.73 -9.65
N ALA A 115 -9.57 17.53 -10.75
CA ALA A 115 -9.61 16.25 -11.44
C ALA A 115 -8.23 15.83 -11.96
N GLU A 116 -7.50 16.75 -12.58
CA GLU A 116 -6.13 16.53 -13.07
C GLU A 116 -5.20 16.15 -11.92
N SER A 117 -5.21 16.91 -10.82
CA SER A 117 -4.38 16.63 -9.65
C SER A 117 -4.66 15.23 -9.06
N ARG A 118 -5.94 14.84 -8.98
CA ARG A 118 -6.32 13.53 -8.42
C ARG A 118 -5.93 12.37 -9.32
N VAL A 119 -6.15 12.49 -10.63
CA VAL A 119 -5.74 11.47 -11.61
C VAL A 119 -4.22 11.35 -11.67
N PHE A 120 -3.51 12.48 -11.63
CA PHE A 120 -2.05 12.50 -11.64
C PHE A 120 -1.45 11.77 -10.43
N LYS A 121 -2.03 11.93 -9.23
CA LYS A 121 -1.59 11.22 -8.02
C LYS A 121 -1.65 9.69 -8.16
N ILE A 122 -2.67 9.17 -8.84
CA ILE A 122 -2.76 7.72 -9.12
C ILE A 122 -1.58 7.27 -10.01
N ALA A 123 -1.21 8.08 -11.01
CA ALA A 123 -0.11 7.79 -11.91
C ALA A 123 1.26 7.88 -11.20
N GLU A 124 1.47 8.87 -10.33
CA GLU A 124 2.69 9.02 -9.53
C GLU A 124 2.90 7.84 -8.57
N SER A 125 1.81 7.36 -7.96
CA SER A 125 1.78 6.13 -7.14
C SER A 125 2.37 4.94 -7.92
N ARG A 126 2.19 4.88 -9.24
CA ARG A 126 2.77 3.83 -10.11
C ARG A 126 4.22 4.10 -10.50
N ALA A 127 4.61 5.36 -10.71
CA ALA A 127 5.93 5.77 -11.20
C ALA A 127 7.07 5.57 -10.17
N ASN A 128 6.76 5.54 -8.88
CA ASN A 128 7.72 5.21 -7.81
C ASN A 128 8.34 3.80 -7.91
N LYS A 129 7.96 2.98 -8.92
CA LYS A 129 8.61 1.70 -9.26
C LYS A 129 9.77 1.81 -10.25
N ASP A 130 9.83 2.83 -11.12
CA ASP A 130 10.79 2.85 -12.24
C ASP A 130 11.78 4.02 -12.22
N GLU A 131 11.60 5.01 -11.34
CA GLU A 131 12.52 6.15 -11.21
C GLU A 131 12.92 6.37 -9.76
N GLY A 132 13.81 5.51 -9.27
CA GLY A 132 14.74 5.94 -8.23
C GLY A 132 15.56 7.15 -8.72
N PRO A 133 16.18 7.93 -7.82
CA PRO A 133 17.01 9.07 -8.23
C PRO A 133 18.04 8.63 -9.28
N LYS A 134 17.85 9.09 -10.53
CA LYS A 134 18.80 8.90 -11.62
C LYS A 134 20.00 9.80 -11.37
N ASN A 135 21.20 9.30 -11.66
CA ASN A 135 22.39 10.13 -11.55
C ASN A 135 22.23 11.30 -12.53
N ILE A 136 22.60 12.52 -12.11
CA ILE A 136 22.55 13.70 -12.99
C ILE A 136 23.33 13.44 -14.29
N ALA A 137 24.39 12.63 -14.25
CA ALA A 137 25.12 12.21 -15.43
C ALA A 137 24.26 11.48 -16.46
N ASP A 138 23.31 10.64 -16.02
CA ASP A 138 22.46 9.82 -16.91
C ASP A 138 21.36 10.63 -17.62
N VAL A 139 21.06 11.83 -17.11
CA VAL A 139 20.03 12.74 -17.65
C VAL A 139 20.63 13.77 -18.61
N LEU A 140 21.92 14.10 -18.46
CA LEU A 140 22.59 15.12 -19.27
C LEU A 140 23.09 14.59 -20.62
N ASP A 141 23.17 13.26 -20.79
CA ASP A 141 23.65 12.62 -22.03
C ASP A 141 22.51 12.06 -22.91
N ALA A 142 21.25 12.46 -22.66
CA ALA A 142 20.06 12.10 -23.44
C ALA A 142 19.53 13.25 -24.32
#